data_AF-A0A1M4V8W5-F1
#
_entry.id   AF-A0A1M4V8W5-F1
#
_cell.length_a   1.000
_cell.length_b   1.000
_cell.length_c   1.000
_cell.angle_alpha   90.00
_cell.angle_beta   90.00
_cell.angle_gamma   90.00
#
_symmetry.space_group_name_H-M   'P 1'
#
loop_
_entity.id
_entity.type
_entity.pdbx_description
1 polymer ?
#
loop_
_entity_poly.entity_id
_entity_poly.type
_entity_poly.pdbx_seq_one_letter_code
_entity_poly.pdbx_strand_id
1 'polypeptide(L)'
;MVNKERFEWEWYFYHQLGIDKIVWIFPGYGGRFFDPNDSGEITMWGGGPTRMVKAGLATYQEYINPPIADYMDPSQLFHYPSWPDPDKFDYAGAKALAKEARSWNFATIGPWISHFEIYCQMRGLEYALMDTLANPEFLDATVERIDAIQTVMLERMLTELNDDLDIVFISDDMGM
;
A
#
# COMPACT_ATOMS: atom_id res chain seq x y z
N MET A 1 10.30 16.40 -0.97
CA MET A 1 11.70 16.75 -0.63
C MET A 1 11.95 16.27 0.78
N VAL A 2 12.70 15.17 0.94
CA VAL A 2 13.15 14.73 2.27
C VAL A 2 14.20 15.76 2.73
N ASN A 3 14.05 16.26 3.96
CA ASN A 3 15.00 17.23 4.51
C ASN A 3 16.32 16.50 4.80
N LYS A 4 17.44 16.93 4.21
CA LYS A 4 18.77 16.36 4.44
C LYS A 4 19.12 16.24 5.93
N GLU A 5 18.67 17.22 6.72
CA GLU A 5 18.85 17.24 8.18
C GLU A 5 18.19 16.03 8.86
N ARG A 6 17.10 15.49 8.28
CA ARG A 6 16.42 14.29 8.79
C ARG A 6 17.30 13.06 8.64
N PHE A 7 17.87 12.83 7.46
CA PHE A 7 18.72 11.65 7.23
C PHE A 7 20.05 11.72 7.99
N GLU A 8 20.62 12.90 8.20
CA GLU A 8 21.79 13.06 9.08
C GLU A 8 21.49 12.63 10.52
N TRP A 9 20.37 13.10 11.08
CA TRP A 9 19.97 12.73 12.43
C TRP A 9 19.58 11.25 12.53
N GLU A 10 18.82 10.72 11.56
CA GLU A 10 18.45 9.31 11.51
C GLU A 10 19.72 8.45 11.44
N TRP A 11 20.67 8.80 10.57
CA TRP A 11 21.93 8.07 10.46
C TRP A 11 22.66 8.03 11.80
N TYR A 12 22.85 9.19 12.45
CA TYR A 12 23.50 9.24 13.76
C TYR A 12 22.77 8.37 14.79
N PHE A 13 21.44 8.50 14.89
CA PHE A 13 20.62 7.78 15.85
C PHE A 13 20.73 6.25 15.68
N TYR A 14 20.46 5.75 14.47
CA TYR A 14 20.48 4.32 14.18
C TYR A 14 21.89 3.73 14.31
N HIS A 15 22.92 4.49 13.90
CA HIS A 15 24.31 4.08 14.05
C HIS A 15 24.74 3.98 15.52
N GLN A 16 24.33 4.93 16.39
CA GLN A 16 24.60 4.85 17.84
C GLN A 16 23.91 3.66 18.51
N LEU A 17 22.73 3.26 18.01
CA LEU A 17 22.01 2.09 18.52
C LEU A 17 22.57 0.76 17.98
N GLY A 18 23.41 0.79 16.95
CA GLY A 18 23.89 -0.42 16.28
C GLY A 18 22.78 -1.18 15.55
N ILE A 19 21.78 -0.46 15.01
CA ILE A 19 20.62 -1.03 14.31
C ILE A 19 20.60 -0.47 12.89
N ASP A 20 20.30 -1.31 11.90
CA ASP A 20 20.12 -0.89 10.52
C ASP A 20 18.79 -0.16 10.33
N LYS A 21 18.83 1.00 9.68
CA LYS A 21 17.63 1.75 9.28
C LYS A 21 17.08 1.16 7.98
N ILE A 22 15.80 0.83 8.00
CA ILE A 22 15.02 0.45 6.82
C ILE A 22 14.18 1.65 6.37
N VAL A 23 14.29 2.01 5.09
CA VAL A 23 13.53 3.09 4.46
C VAL A 23 12.52 2.51 3.50
N TRP A 24 11.26 2.91 3.67
CA TRP A 24 10.14 2.46 2.85
C TRP A 24 10.11 3.22 1.53
N ILE A 25 10.08 2.46 0.43
CA ILE A 25 10.06 2.95 -0.94
C ILE A 25 8.76 2.53 -1.59
N PHE A 26 7.87 3.51 -1.74
CA PHE A 26 6.60 3.33 -2.45
C PHE A 26 6.61 4.15 -3.73
N PRO A 27 6.14 3.60 -4.85
CA PRO A 27 5.86 4.41 -6.02
C PRO A 27 4.69 5.35 -5.69
N GLY A 28 4.87 6.65 -5.90
CA GLY A 28 3.75 7.57 -5.94
C GLY A 28 2.76 7.15 -7.03
N TYR A 29 1.51 7.60 -6.97
CA TYR A 29 0.49 7.27 -7.97
C TYR A 29 -0.26 8.52 -8.41
N GLY A 30 -0.32 8.78 -9.72
CA GLY A 30 -1.04 9.91 -10.29
C GLY A 30 -0.53 11.28 -9.83
N GLY A 31 0.77 11.40 -9.53
CA GLY A 31 1.39 12.63 -9.01
C GLY A 31 1.17 12.87 -7.52
N ARG A 32 0.63 11.89 -6.78
CA ARG A 32 0.46 11.92 -5.34
C ARG A 32 1.38 10.91 -4.66
N PHE A 33 1.83 11.25 -3.46
CA PHE A 33 2.45 10.32 -2.54
C PHE A 33 1.43 10.01 -1.45
N PHE A 34 1.08 8.74 -1.30
CA PHE A 34 0.16 8.30 -0.24
C PHE A 34 1.00 8.03 1.00
N ASP A 35 0.90 8.89 2.01
CA ASP A 35 1.44 8.58 3.34
C ASP A 35 0.45 7.61 4.01
N PRO A 36 0.87 6.39 4.39
CA PRO A 36 0.01 5.43 5.05
C PRO A 36 -0.53 5.92 6.41
N ASN A 37 0.06 6.98 6.98
CA ASN A 37 -0.43 7.63 8.20
C ASN A 37 -1.39 8.80 7.95
N ASP A 38 -1.58 9.22 6.69
CA ASP A 38 -2.46 10.33 6.37
C ASP A 38 -3.92 9.87 6.36
N SER A 39 -4.69 10.41 7.30
CA SER A 39 -6.10 10.09 7.47
C SER A 39 -6.96 11.15 6.81
N GLY A 40 -7.58 10.82 5.69
CA GLY A 40 -8.56 11.70 5.03
C GLY A 40 -8.59 11.65 3.51
N GLU A 41 -7.62 11.00 2.86
CA GLU A 41 -7.61 10.85 1.41
C GLU A 41 -8.17 9.50 0.94
N ILE A 42 -8.76 9.50 -0.25
CA ILE A 42 -9.20 8.28 -0.95
C ILE A 42 -7.94 7.56 -1.42
N THR A 43 -7.82 6.27 -1.09
CA THR A 43 -6.69 5.44 -1.52
C THR A 43 -6.68 5.28 -3.04
N MET A 44 -5.53 4.87 -3.61
CA MET A 44 -5.42 4.56 -5.04
C MET A 44 -6.41 3.48 -5.53
N TRP A 45 -6.89 2.61 -4.63
CA TRP A 45 -7.89 1.56 -4.91
C TRP A 45 -9.33 2.07 -4.84
N GLY A 46 -9.52 3.38 -4.67
CA GLY A 46 -10.81 4.02 -4.44
C GLY A 46 -11.43 3.69 -3.08
N GLY A 47 -10.68 3.03 -2.19
CA GLY A 47 -11.05 2.86 -0.78
C GLY A 47 -11.27 4.23 -0.16
N GLY A 48 -12.43 4.41 0.48
CA GLY A 48 -12.86 5.69 1.02
C GLY A 48 -11.94 6.24 2.11
N PRO A 49 -12.14 7.50 2.53
CA PRO A 49 -11.31 8.13 3.54
C PRO A 49 -11.33 7.32 4.83
N THR A 50 -10.29 7.45 5.64
CA THR A 50 -10.31 6.90 6.99
C THR A 50 -10.91 7.90 7.98
N ARG A 51 -11.56 7.37 9.01
CA ARG A 51 -12.05 8.13 10.15
C ARG A 51 -11.29 7.70 11.38
N MET A 52 -10.77 8.67 12.14
CA MET A 52 -10.19 8.38 13.44
C MET A 52 -11.29 7.98 14.43
N VAL A 53 -11.18 6.79 14.99
CA VAL A 53 -12.10 6.23 15.98
C VAL A 53 -11.37 6.07 17.31
N LYS A 54 -12.05 6.40 18.41
CA LYS A 54 -11.55 6.21 19.76
C LYS A 54 -12.16 4.94 20.38
N ALA A 55 -11.32 3.98 20.72
CA ALA A 55 -11.69 2.75 21.41
C ALA A 55 -11.05 2.74 22.81
N GLY A 56 -11.80 3.20 23.82
CA GLY A 56 -11.29 3.34 25.18
C GLY A 56 -10.14 4.36 25.27
N LEU A 57 -8.94 3.88 25.58
CA LEU A 57 -7.71 4.69 25.64
C LEU A 57 -6.96 4.75 24.31
N ALA A 58 -7.30 3.92 23.34
CA ALA A 58 -6.64 3.85 22.04
C ALA A 58 -7.42 4.64 20.97
N THR A 59 -6.72 5.00 19.91
CA THR A 59 -7.30 5.54 18.67
C THR A 59 -6.81 4.72 17.49
N TYR A 60 -7.67 4.49 16.51
CA TYR A 60 -7.33 3.82 15.26
C TYR A 60 -8.00 4.54 14.09
N GLN A 61 -7.56 4.22 12.87
CA GLN A 61 -8.15 4.72 11.63
C GLN A 61 -9.06 3.64 11.05
N GLU A 62 -10.30 4.00 10.76
CA GLU A 62 -11.32 3.10 10.22
C GLU A 62 -11.66 3.51 8.79
N TYR A 63 -11.56 2.59 7.84
CA TYR A 63 -12.03 2.84 6.48
C TYR A 63 -13.54 3.04 6.47
N ILE A 64 -13.99 4.15 5.89
CA ILE A 64 -15.42 4.46 5.73
C ILE A 64 -15.79 4.55 4.25
N ASN A 65 -17.05 4.26 3.93
CA ASN A 65 -17.60 4.26 2.57
C ASN A 65 -16.83 3.33 1.59
N PRO A 66 -16.79 2.01 1.87
CA PRO A 66 -16.18 1.04 0.95
C PRO A 66 -16.82 1.10 -0.44
N PRO A 67 -16.01 1.28 -1.51
CA PRO A 67 -16.51 1.56 -2.87
C PRO A 67 -17.30 0.42 -3.51
N ILE A 68 -17.13 -0.83 -3.06
CA ILE A 68 -17.81 -2.00 -3.62
C ILE A 68 -18.65 -2.74 -2.58
N ALA A 69 -19.05 -2.10 -1.48
CA ALA A 69 -19.90 -2.75 -0.46
C ALA A 69 -21.23 -3.27 -1.01
N ASP A 70 -21.84 -2.55 -1.94
CA ASP A 70 -23.15 -2.92 -2.51
C ASP A 70 -23.06 -3.81 -3.75
N TYR A 71 -21.85 -4.26 -4.13
CA TYR A 71 -21.67 -5.15 -5.27
C TYR A 71 -22.10 -6.57 -4.89
N MET A 72 -22.88 -7.23 -5.74
CA MET A 72 -23.41 -8.57 -5.49
C MET A 72 -23.02 -9.57 -6.57
N ASP A 73 -22.50 -9.09 -7.70
CA ASP A 73 -22.11 -9.91 -8.85
C ASP A 73 -20.68 -9.55 -9.29
N PRO A 74 -19.79 -10.54 -9.51
CA PRO A 74 -18.42 -10.30 -9.97
C PRO A 74 -18.33 -9.48 -11.26
N SER A 75 -19.33 -9.56 -12.14
CA SER A 75 -19.37 -8.78 -13.38
C SER A 75 -19.38 -7.26 -13.14
N GLN A 76 -19.80 -6.80 -11.96
CA GLN A 76 -19.74 -5.38 -11.58
C GLN A 76 -18.30 -4.88 -11.44
N LEU A 77 -17.33 -5.77 -11.13
CA LEU A 77 -15.92 -5.42 -10.98
C LEU A 77 -15.30 -4.91 -12.29
N PHE A 78 -15.78 -5.38 -13.45
CA PHE A 78 -15.32 -4.91 -14.76
C PHE A 78 -15.63 -3.42 -15.00
N HIS A 79 -16.67 -2.91 -14.35
CA HIS A 79 -17.12 -1.53 -14.50
C HIS A 79 -16.64 -0.63 -13.36
N TYR A 80 -15.86 -1.16 -12.42
CA TYR A 80 -15.32 -0.35 -11.33
C TYR A 80 -14.36 0.72 -11.86
N PRO A 81 -14.64 2.03 -11.67
CA PRO A 81 -13.96 3.10 -12.38
C PRO A 81 -12.57 3.43 -11.83
N SER A 82 -12.24 2.95 -10.62
CA SER A 82 -11.07 3.39 -9.86
C SER A 82 -10.02 2.29 -9.68
N TRP A 83 -10.05 1.24 -10.51
CA TRP A 83 -8.93 0.30 -10.55
C TRP A 83 -7.62 1.06 -10.83
N PRO A 84 -6.57 0.87 -10.00
CA PRO A 84 -5.28 1.50 -10.27
C PRO A 84 -4.74 1.10 -11.64
N ASP A 85 -4.14 2.06 -12.32
CA ASP A 85 -3.46 1.87 -13.59
C ASP A 85 -1.96 1.71 -13.34
N PRO A 86 -1.36 0.52 -13.59
CA PRO A 86 0.07 0.29 -13.41
C PRO A 86 0.98 1.29 -14.13
N ASP A 87 0.52 1.96 -15.19
CA ASP A 87 1.28 2.96 -15.93
C ASP A 87 1.37 4.32 -15.22
N LYS A 88 0.53 4.58 -14.21
CA LYS A 88 0.48 5.86 -13.49
C LYS A 88 1.32 5.91 -12.21
N PHE A 89 2.00 4.82 -11.89
CA PHE A 89 2.94 4.76 -10.78
C PHE A 89 4.26 5.47 -11.12
N ASP A 90 4.79 6.20 -10.16
CA ASP A 90 6.05 6.93 -10.27
C ASP A 90 7.25 6.05 -9.86
N TYR A 91 7.61 5.11 -10.75
CA TYR A 91 8.76 4.24 -10.56
C TYR A 91 10.09 5.02 -10.54
N ALA A 92 10.18 6.09 -11.32
CA ALA A 92 11.36 6.95 -11.36
C ALA A 92 11.57 7.70 -10.03
N GLY A 93 10.49 8.22 -9.45
CA GLY A 93 10.49 8.80 -8.11
C GLY A 93 10.87 7.79 -7.03
N ALA A 94 10.33 6.56 -7.09
CA ALA A 94 10.71 5.47 -6.19
C ALA A 94 12.21 5.17 -6.26
N LYS A 95 12.79 5.08 -7.46
CA LYS A 95 14.23 4.89 -7.66
C LYS A 95 15.07 6.04 -7.12
N ALA A 96 14.63 7.28 -7.30
CA ALA A 96 15.32 8.44 -6.75
C ALA A 96 15.36 8.39 -5.21
N LEU A 97 14.24 8.03 -4.57
CA LEU A 97 14.17 7.83 -3.11
C LEU A 97 15.06 6.68 -2.64
N ALA A 98 15.06 5.56 -3.37
CA ALA A 98 15.89 4.40 -3.05
C ALA A 98 17.39 4.74 -3.10
N LYS A 99 17.84 5.43 -4.16
CA LYS A 99 19.22 5.91 -4.29
C LYS A 99 19.61 6.88 -3.17
N GLU A 100 18.70 7.77 -2.79
CA GLU A 100 18.92 8.69 -1.69
C GLU A 100 19.13 7.91 -0.38
N ALA A 101 18.24 6.96 -0.04
CA ALA A 101 18.37 6.11 1.14
C ALA A 101 19.68 5.33 1.17
N ARG A 102 20.06 4.71 0.05
CA ARG A 102 21.31 3.94 -0.08
C ARG A 102 22.56 4.80 0.06
N SER A 103 22.51 6.08 -0.32
CA SER A 103 23.63 7.01 -0.10
C SER A 103 23.96 7.21 1.40
N TRP A 104 23.01 6.90 2.29
CA TRP A 104 23.17 6.91 3.75
C TRP A 104 23.42 5.52 4.34
N ASN A 105 23.64 4.49 3.50
CA ASN A 105 23.77 3.10 3.93
C ASN A 105 22.53 2.56 4.67
N PHE A 106 21.35 3.04 4.28
CA PHE A 106 20.09 2.49 4.75
C PHE A 106 19.59 1.41 3.80
N ALA A 107 19.00 0.35 4.37
CA ALA A 107 18.31 -0.68 3.60
C ALA A 107 16.99 -0.13 3.06
N THR A 108 16.58 -0.58 1.88
CA THR A 108 15.32 -0.17 1.25
C THR A 108 14.30 -1.30 1.28
N ILE A 109 13.03 -0.96 1.51
CA ILE A 109 11.91 -1.91 1.52
C ILE A 109 10.75 -1.43 0.66
N GLY A 110 10.16 -2.30 -0.15
CA GLY A 110 8.96 -2.01 -0.93
C GLY A 110 8.82 -2.88 -2.17
N PRO A 111 7.76 -2.64 -2.99
CA PRO A 111 6.54 -1.96 -2.58
C PRO A 111 5.79 -2.76 -1.50
N TRP A 112 4.67 -2.23 -1.00
CA TRP A 112 3.76 -2.99 -0.13
C TRP A 112 2.77 -3.78 -0.97
N ILE A 113 2.79 -5.10 -0.79
CA ILE A 113 1.88 -6.06 -1.40
C ILE A 113 0.95 -6.59 -0.31
N SER A 114 -0.34 -6.56 -0.59
CA SER A 114 -1.39 -6.98 0.34
C SER A 114 -2.67 -7.19 -0.44
N HIS A 115 -3.26 -8.36 -0.39
CA HIS A 115 -4.38 -8.68 -1.28
C HIS A 115 -5.70 -8.57 -0.53
N PHE A 116 -5.81 -9.27 0.59
CA PHE A 116 -7.03 -9.33 1.37
C PHE A 116 -7.23 -8.06 2.19
N GLU A 117 -6.16 -7.40 2.66
CA GLU A 117 -6.28 -6.08 3.28
C GLU A 117 -6.86 -5.05 2.31
N ILE A 118 -6.36 -5.00 1.07
CA ILE A 118 -6.91 -4.11 0.03
C ILE A 118 -8.37 -4.49 -0.28
N TYR A 119 -8.67 -5.78 -0.35
CA TYR A 119 -10.04 -6.24 -0.49
C TYR A 119 -10.93 -5.75 0.66
N CYS A 120 -10.49 -5.82 1.92
CA CYS A 120 -11.20 -5.28 3.08
C CYS A 120 -11.43 -3.77 2.96
N GLN A 121 -10.45 -3.01 2.46
CA GLN A 121 -10.60 -1.57 2.21
C GLN A 121 -11.67 -1.27 1.15
N MET A 122 -11.74 -2.09 0.10
CA MET A 122 -12.68 -1.92 -1.01
C MET A 122 -14.10 -2.37 -0.64
N ARG A 123 -14.21 -3.51 0.06
CA ARG A 123 -15.46 -4.22 0.36
C ARG A 123 -16.09 -3.83 1.70
N GLY A 124 -15.28 -3.36 2.64
CA GLY A 124 -15.64 -3.24 4.05
C GLY A 124 -15.33 -4.55 4.79
N LEU A 125 -14.75 -4.43 5.99
CA LEU A 125 -14.21 -5.58 6.72
C LEU A 125 -15.26 -6.66 7.02
N GLU A 126 -16.44 -6.27 7.48
CA GLU A 126 -17.51 -7.21 7.84
C GLU A 126 -17.97 -8.01 6.62
N TYR A 127 -18.18 -7.34 5.48
CA TYR A 127 -18.56 -8.02 4.24
C TYR A 127 -17.41 -8.87 3.71
N ALA A 128 -16.18 -8.38 3.74
CA ALA A 128 -15.01 -9.11 3.27
C ALA A 128 -14.82 -10.43 4.01
N LEU A 129 -14.98 -10.43 5.34
CA LEU A 129 -14.92 -11.64 6.16
C LEU A 129 -16.09 -12.58 5.86
N MET A 130 -17.30 -12.05 5.68
CA MET A 130 -18.47 -12.87 5.32
C MET A 130 -18.33 -13.50 3.94
N ASP A 131 -17.74 -12.80 2.98
CA ASP A 131 -17.58 -13.26 1.59
C ASP A 131 -16.68 -14.51 1.51
N THR A 132 -15.76 -14.72 2.46
CA THR A 132 -14.94 -15.96 2.54
C THR A 132 -15.78 -17.24 2.62
N LEU A 133 -17.00 -17.16 3.15
CA LEU A 133 -17.94 -18.28 3.25
C LEU A 133 -19.14 -18.12 2.33
N ALA A 134 -19.69 -16.90 2.25
CA ALA A 134 -20.95 -16.63 1.59
C ALA A 134 -20.81 -16.36 0.08
N ASN A 135 -19.71 -15.71 -0.34
CA ASN A 135 -19.50 -15.27 -1.72
C ASN A 135 -18.04 -15.48 -2.17
N PRO A 136 -17.49 -16.71 -2.08
CA PRO A 136 -16.07 -16.95 -2.37
C PRO A 136 -15.71 -16.59 -3.82
N GLU A 137 -16.60 -16.78 -4.79
CA GLU A 137 -16.35 -16.40 -6.19
C GLU A 137 -16.18 -14.88 -6.38
N PHE A 138 -16.89 -14.07 -5.60
CA PHE A 138 -16.75 -12.61 -5.64
C PHE A 138 -15.45 -12.15 -5.00
N LEU A 139 -15.08 -12.77 -3.88
CA LEU A 139 -13.80 -12.56 -3.22
C LEU A 139 -12.64 -12.92 -4.15
N ASP A 140 -12.66 -14.11 -4.73
CA ASP A 140 -11.62 -14.61 -5.65
C ASP A 140 -11.47 -13.67 -6.86
N ALA A 141 -12.58 -13.32 -7.51
CA ALA A 141 -12.54 -12.42 -8.67
C ALA A 141 -11.99 -11.02 -8.33
N THR A 142 -12.25 -10.52 -7.13
CA THR A 142 -11.73 -9.21 -6.70
C THR A 142 -10.25 -9.29 -6.34
N VAL A 143 -9.85 -10.32 -5.60
CA VAL A 143 -8.45 -10.55 -5.22
C VAL A 143 -7.58 -10.83 -6.43
N GLU A 144 -8.04 -11.63 -7.40
CA GLU A 144 -7.32 -11.88 -8.66
C GLU A 144 -7.08 -10.58 -9.43
N ARG A 145 -8.04 -9.64 -9.37
CA ARG A 145 -7.87 -8.33 -9.99
C ARG A 145 -6.85 -7.45 -9.26
N ILE A 146 -6.83 -7.49 -7.92
CA ILE A 146 -5.84 -6.80 -7.09
C ILE A 146 -4.44 -7.36 -7.36
N ASP A 147 -4.29 -8.68 -7.33
CA ASP A 147 -3.04 -9.39 -7.64
C ASP A 147 -2.52 -9.04 -9.04
N ALA A 148 -3.37 -9.07 -10.07
CA ALA A 148 -2.95 -8.73 -11.43
C ALA A 148 -2.36 -7.31 -11.53
N ILE A 149 -2.89 -6.35 -10.76
CA ILE A 149 -2.39 -4.96 -10.72
C ILE A 149 -1.09 -4.88 -9.90
N GLN A 150 -1.06 -5.50 -8.72
CA GLN A 150 0.10 -5.49 -7.84
C GLN A 150 1.30 -6.24 -8.43
N THR A 151 1.07 -7.34 -9.16
CA THR A 151 2.09 -8.09 -9.88
C THR A 151 2.79 -7.20 -10.92
N VAL A 152 2.03 -6.50 -11.78
CA VAL A 152 2.64 -5.62 -12.79
C VAL A 152 3.41 -4.47 -12.12
N MET A 153 2.88 -3.88 -11.05
CA MET A 153 3.58 -2.86 -10.27
C MET A 153 4.88 -3.41 -9.67
N LEU A 154 4.84 -4.60 -9.07
CA LEU A 154 6.00 -5.25 -8.46
C LEU A 154 7.08 -5.56 -9.50
N GLU A 155 6.72 -6.15 -10.65
CA GLU A 155 7.65 -6.44 -11.74
C GLU A 155 8.36 -5.17 -12.24
N ARG A 156 7.61 -4.08 -12.39
CA ARG A 156 8.15 -2.78 -12.82
C ARG A 156 9.03 -2.14 -11.75
N MET A 157 8.63 -2.21 -10.48
CA MET A 157 9.45 -1.76 -9.35
C MET A 157 10.78 -2.53 -9.30
N LEU A 158 10.73 -3.86 -9.37
CA LEU A 158 11.94 -4.71 -9.38
C LEU A 158 12.85 -4.39 -10.56
N THR A 159 12.27 -4.18 -11.74
CA THR A 159 13.03 -3.82 -12.96
C THR A 159 13.67 -2.43 -12.85
N GLU A 160 12.92 -1.43 -12.39
CA GLU A 160 13.39 -0.05 -12.36
C GLU A 160 14.39 0.20 -11.23
N LEU A 161 14.14 -0.33 -10.03
CA LEU A 161 15.01 -0.15 -8.87
C LEU A 161 16.22 -1.09 -8.92
N ASN A 162 16.08 -2.31 -9.44
CA ASN A 162 17.15 -3.30 -9.55
C ASN A 162 17.93 -3.43 -8.23
N ASP A 163 19.24 -3.15 -8.22
CA ASP A 163 20.11 -3.22 -7.03
C ASP A 163 19.82 -2.15 -5.96
N ASP A 164 18.90 -1.21 -6.23
CA ASP A 164 18.51 -0.17 -5.28
C ASP A 164 17.40 -0.63 -4.30
N LEU A 165 16.80 -1.82 -4.49
CA LEU A 165 15.76 -2.39 -3.62
C LEU A 165 16.28 -3.63 -2.87
N ASP A 166 16.34 -3.57 -1.54
CA ASP A 166 16.89 -4.68 -0.74
C ASP A 166 15.81 -5.70 -0.29
N ILE A 167 14.58 -5.25 -0.02
CA ILE A 167 13.51 -6.07 0.58
C ILE A 167 12.19 -5.82 -0.13
N VAL A 168 11.45 -6.89 -0.45
CA VAL A 168 10.04 -6.81 -0.87
C VAL A 168 9.14 -7.02 0.33
N PHE A 169 8.14 -6.15 0.51
CA PHE A 169 7.22 -6.20 1.65
C PHE A 169 5.87 -6.78 1.26
N ILE A 170 5.61 -7.99 1.70
CA ILE A 170 4.30 -8.64 1.59
C ILE A 170 3.72 -8.71 3.00
N SER A 171 2.61 -8.01 3.22
CA SER A 171 1.93 -7.96 4.53
C SER A 171 0.44 -7.96 4.30
N ASP A 172 -0.25 -8.89 4.93
CA ASP A 172 -1.70 -8.97 4.90
C ASP A 172 -2.21 -9.08 6.34
N ASP A 173 -2.45 -7.93 6.94
CA ASP A 173 -2.70 -7.83 8.38
C ASP A 173 -4.10 -8.37 8.76
N MET A 174 -4.97 -8.56 7.77
CA MET A 174 -6.39 -8.91 7.95
C MET A 174 -6.69 -10.42 7.80
N GLY A 175 -5.68 -11.27 7.57
CA GLY A 175 -5.84 -12.70 7.21
C GLY A 175 -6.02 -12.88 5.69
N MET A 176 -6.17 -14.04 5.07
CA MET A 176 -5.99 -15.45 5.47
C MET A 176 -4.73 -16.00 4.80
#